data_AF-A0A5C8TIU7-F1
#
_entry.id   AF-A0A5C8TIU7-F1
#
_cell.length_a   1.000
_cell.length_b   1.000
_cell.length_c   1.000
_cell.angle_alpha   90.00
_cell.angle_beta   90.00
_cell.angle_gamma   90.00
#
_symmetry.space_group_name_H-M   'P 1'
#
loop_
_entity.id
_entity.type
_entity.pdbx_description
1 polymer ?
#
loop_
_entity_poly.entity_id
_entity_poly.type
_entity_poly.pdbx_seq_one_letter_code
_entity_poly.pdbx_strand_id
1 'polypeptide(L)'
;MGHQVPEPPERQAHWGDRRGGAAPSRGRSRRSPHPRGHGMMRRRGWAMLVIPAIAPEDAAYRIGPGEDDVHHRRAGEVLLPDREPLEVLERLRADLGSSNFAAQYGQDPIPPGGNIIHDDWLRYFNEEPSDLEHLVASWDLASTVTETSSWSVGQLWGAVGMHAYLLDLVRVRLEAPELRRLILQYTKAWDPHVTLVEDTELGRTLVQEIQRTTDLRPRLIRPRGEKTARLEAHAPAFEAGRVHVARNFEWFEGYRRELLAFPYGAHDDQVDATSQALNYLTQRSARGRGTVRRNITRREVMRD
;
A
#
# COMPACT_ATOMS: atom_id res chain seq x y z
N MET A 1 -21.28 -25.88 -11.00
CA MET A 1 -21.95 -27.09 -11.52
C MET A 1 -21.34 -27.36 -12.89
N GLY A 2 -20.45 -28.36 -12.98
CA GLY A 2 -19.74 -28.67 -14.22
C GLY A 2 -20.41 -29.82 -14.96
N HIS A 3 -20.76 -29.61 -16.23
CA HIS A 3 -21.15 -30.67 -17.14
C HIS A 3 -19.92 -31.10 -17.93
N GLN A 4 -19.55 -32.38 -17.81
CA GLN A 4 -18.51 -33.05 -18.61
C GLN A 4 -19.12 -33.61 -19.88
N VAL A 5 -18.41 -33.46 -21.00
CA VAL A 5 -18.67 -34.18 -22.26
C VAL A 5 -17.32 -34.78 -22.72
N PRO A 6 -17.26 -36.04 -23.19
CA PRO A 6 -16.00 -36.70 -23.53
C PRO A 6 -15.57 -36.41 -24.99
N GLU A 7 -14.27 -36.31 -25.23
CA GLU A 7 -13.67 -36.23 -26.57
C GLU A 7 -13.43 -37.62 -27.21
N PRO A 8 -13.41 -37.74 -28.56
CA PRO A 8 -13.06 -38.96 -29.28
C PRO A 8 -11.54 -39.08 -29.57
N PRO A 9 -11.04 -40.28 -29.95
CA PRO A 9 -9.61 -40.59 -29.87
C PRO A 9 -8.79 -40.14 -31.11
N GLU A 10 -7.55 -39.74 -30.83
CA GLU A 10 -6.51 -39.38 -31.81
C GLU A 10 -6.12 -40.56 -32.71
N ARG A 11 -6.00 -40.31 -34.03
CA ARG A 11 -5.40 -41.24 -34.98
C ARG A 11 -3.91 -40.91 -35.17
N GLN A 12 -3.06 -41.89 -34.84
CA GLN A 12 -1.64 -41.90 -35.20
C GLN A 12 -1.45 -42.15 -36.70
N ALA A 13 -0.49 -41.44 -37.31
CA ALA A 13 0.05 -41.81 -38.62
C ALA A 13 1.58 -41.72 -38.59
N HIS A 14 2.21 -42.89 -38.79
CA HIS A 14 3.63 -43.10 -39.03
C HIS A 14 3.96 -42.97 -40.54
N TRP A 15 5.27 -42.88 -40.84
CA TRP A 15 6.03 -42.86 -42.12
C TRP A 15 6.55 -41.47 -42.51
N GLY A 16 7.80 -41.26 -42.93
CA GLY A 16 8.92 -42.13 -43.27
C GLY A 16 10.05 -41.27 -43.87
N ASP A 17 11.27 -41.80 -43.85
CA ASP A 17 12.57 -41.17 -44.06
C ASP A 17 12.87 -40.66 -45.50
N ARG A 18 13.67 -39.57 -45.62
CA ARG A 18 14.82 -39.37 -46.55
C ARG A 18 15.23 -37.90 -46.72
N ARG A 19 16.55 -37.66 -46.59
CA ARG A 19 17.27 -36.39 -46.84
C ARG A 19 17.72 -36.29 -48.31
N GLY A 20 17.79 -35.08 -48.85
CA GLY A 20 18.69 -34.73 -49.97
C GLY A 20 18.24 -33.55 -50.85
N GLY A 21 19.00 -32.43 -50.80
CA GLY A 21 19.41 -31.68 -52.00
C GLY A 21 18.68 -30.41 -52.44
N ALA A 22 19.35 -29.26 -52.22
CA ALA A 22 19.48 -28.05 -53.08
C ALA A 22 18.28 -27.09 -53.37
N ALA A 23 18.64 -25.79 -53.46
CA ALA A 23 17.84 -24.55 -53.48
C ALA A 23 17.48 -24.03 -54.90
N PRO A 24 17.04 -22.77 -55.10
CA PRO A 24 15.93 -21.99 -54.50
C PRO A 24 14.90 -21.54 -55.57
N SER A 25 13.64 -21.26 -55.19
CA SER A 25 12.74 -20.49 -56.06
C SER A 25 11.97 -19.42 -55.27
N ARG A 26 11.98 -18.22 -55.86
CA ARG A 26 11.37 -16.99 -55.32
C ARG A 26 9.85 -17.13 -55.31
N GLY A 27 9.25 -17.09 -54.12
CA GLY A 27 7.82 -16.89 -53.92
C GLY A 27 7.60 -15.83 -52.86
N ARG A 28 7.11 -14.65 -53.26
CA ARG A 28 6.63 -13.60 -52.34
C ARG A 28 5.43 -14.15 -51.58
N SER A 29 5.64 -14.66 -50.37
CA SER A 29 4.57 -14.92 -49.40
C SER A 29 4.32 -13.64 -48.61
N ARG A 30 3.16 -13.03 -48.84
CA ARG A 30 2.58 -12.02 -47.94
C ARG A 30 2.33 -12.71 -46.60
N ARG A 31 3.21 -12.50 -45.63
CA ARG A 31 2.91 -12.78 -44.23
C ARG A 31 1.85 -11.78 -43.77
N SER A 32 0.60 -12.23 -43.68
CA SER A 32 -0.37 -11.62 -42.78
C SER A 32 0.20 -11.70 -41.36
N PRO A 33 0.22 -10.60 -40.59
CA PRO A 33 0.61 -10.69 -39.19
C PRO A 33 -0.50 -11.46 -38.48
N HIS A 34 -0.22 -12.69 -38.03
CA HIS A 34 -1.04 -13.34 -37.02
C HIS A 34 -1.07 -12.40 -35.79
N PRO A 35 -2.26 -12.05 -35.27
CA PRO A 35 -2.33 -11.36 -34.00
C PRO A 35 -1.69 -12.27 -32.95
N ARG A 36 -0.61 -11.79 -32.33
CA ARG A 36 -0.07 -12.44 -31.14
C ARG A 36 -1.17 -12.36 -30.10
N GLY A 37 -1.80 -13.48 -29.77
CA GLY A 37 -2.77 -13.54 -28.68
C GLY A 37 -2.08 -13.12 -27.39
N HIS A 38 -2.30 -11.88 -26.97
CA HIS A 38 -1.84 -11.38 -25.68
C HIS A 38 -2.81 -11.89 -24.60
N GLY A 39 -2.25 -12.42 -23.50
CA GLY A 39 -3.03 -12.90 -22.35
C GLY A 39 -3.24 -14.41 -22.24
N MET A 40 -2.65 -15.23 -23.12
CA MET A 40 -2.76 -16.70 -23.02
C MET A 40 -1.55 -17.28 -22.26
N MET A 41 -1.73 -17.58 -20.97
CA MET A 41 -0.70 -18.20 -20.13
C MET A 41 -1.05 -19.67 -19.88
N ARG A 42 -0.12 -20.59 -20.16
CA ARG A 42 -0.33 -22.03 -19.94
C ARG A 42 0.14 -22.42 -18.54
N ARG A 43 -0.78 -22.85 -17.67
CA ARG A 43 -0.45 -23.51 -16.39
C ARG A 43 -1.23 -24.81 -16.27
N ARG A 44 -0.53 -25.91 -15.98
CA ARG A 44 -1.10 -27.24 -15.67
C ARG A 44 -2.13 -27.75 -16.70
N GLY A 45 -1.86 -27.58 -18.00
CA GLY A 45 -2.71 -28.13 -19.08
C GLY A 45 -3.92 -27.27 -19.48
N TRP A 46 -4.21 -26.17 -18.79
CA TRP A 46 -5.29 -25.24 -19.13
C TRP A 46 -4.72 -23.95 -19.74
N ALA A 47 -5.42 -23.40 -20.73
CA ALA A 47 -5.17 -22.05 -21.23
C ALA A 47 -5.91 -21.05 -20.33
N MET A 48 -5.16 -20.18 -19.66
CA MET A 48 -5.73 -19.07 -18.92
C MET A 48 -6.01 -17.92 -19.89
N LEU A 49 -7.24 -17.40 -19.87
CA LEU A 49 -7.65 -16.22 -20.60
C LEU A 49 -7.69 -15.04 -19.63
N VAL A 50 -6.81 -14.06 -19.84
CA VAL A 50 -6.77 -12.83 -19.06
C VAL A 50 -7.33 -11.68 -19.89
N ILE A 51 -8.40 -11.05 -19.41
CA ILE A 51 -9.01 -9.87 -20.04
C ILE A 51 -9.11 -8.75 -18.99
N PRO A 52 -8.26 -7.72 -19.05
CA PRO A 52 -8.26 -6.61 -18.09
C PRO A 52 -9.57 -5.81 -18.11
N ALA A 53 -10.00 -5.28 -16.96
CA ALA A 53 -11.19 -4.42 -16.88
C ALA A 53 -11.06 -3.16 -17.77
N ILE A 54 -9.86 -2.57 -17.83
CA ILE A 54 -9.47 -1.51 -18.78
C ILE A 54 -8.36 -2.07 -19.67
N ALA A 55 -8.53 -2.04 -20.98
CA ALA A 55 -7.51 -2.51 -21.92
C ALA A 55 -6.25 -1.62 -21.85
N PRO A 56 -5.06 -2.15 -21.53
CA PRO A 56 -3.84 -1.33 -21.44
C PRO A 56 -3.30 -0.94 -22.83
N GLU A 57 -3.57 -1.76 -23.84
CA GLU A 57 -3.14 -1.60 -25.22
C GLU A 57 -4.19 -2.18 -26.17
N ASP A 58 -4.05 -1.91 -27.46
CA ASP A 58 -4.86 -2.55 -28.49
C ASP A 58 -4.57 -4.05 -28.51
N ALA A 59 -5.60 -4.87 -28.24
CA ALA A 59 -5.44 -6.31 -28.07
C ALA A 59 -6.59 -7.12 -28.69
N ALA A 60 -6.28 -8.36 -29.04
CA ALA A 60 -7.23 -9.35 -29.54
C ALA A 60 -7.19 -10.60 -28.65
N TYR A 61 -8.33 -10.94 -28.06
CA TYR A 61 -8.47 -12.02 -27.09
C TYR A 61 -9.24 -13.18 -27.71
N ARG A 62 -8.66 -14.37 -27.74
CA ARG A 62 -9.38 -15.57 -28.20
C ARG A 62 -10.31 -16.07 -27.09
N ILE A 63 -11.61 -16.06 -27.33
CA ILE A 63 -12.65 -16.40 -26.34
C ILE A 63 -13.29 -17.76 -26.58
N GLY A 64 -13.00 -18.41 -27.71
CA GLY A 64 -13.59 -19.69 -28.11
C GLY A 64 -12.76 -20.48 -29.12
N PRO A 65 -13.22 -21.69 -29.48
CA PRO A 65 -12.51 -22.59 -30.39
C PRO A 65 -12.59 -22.16 -31.86
N GLY A 66 -13.64 -21.44 -32.28
CA GLY A 66 -13.84 -20.99 -33.65
C GLY A 66 -12.80 -19.97 -34.10
N GLU A 67 -12.54 -19.90 -35.41
CA GLU A 67 -11.59 -18.93 -35.98
C GLU A 67 -12.02 -17.47 -35.75
N ASP A 68 -13.33 -17.23 -35.70
CA ASP A 68 -13.94 -15.91 -35.49
C ASP A 68 -14.23 -15.59 -34.01
N ASP A 69 -13.91 -16.50 -33.08
CA ASP A 69 -14.11 -16.30 -31.64
C ASP A 69 -13.02 -15.41 -31.03
N VAL A 70 -12.87 -14.21 -31.58
CA VAL A 70 -11.87 -13.21 -31.18
C VAL A 70 -12.56 -11.93 -30.76
N HIS A 71 -12.32 -11.52 -29.52
CA HIS A 71 -12.78 -10.26 -28.97
C HIS A 71 -11.67 -9.22 -29.11
N HIS A 72 -11.93 -8.15 -29.86
CA HIS A 72 -11.00 -7.05 -30.08
C HIS A 72 -11.31 -5.89 -29.16
N ARG A 73 -10.26 -5.31 -28.57
CA ARG A 73 -10.38 -4.14 -27.70
C ARG A 73 -9.28 -3.13 -28.01
N ARG A 74 -9.61 -1.85 -27.88
CA ARG A 74 -8.67 -0.73 -28.01
C ARG A 74 -8.12 -0.33 -26.65
N ALA A 75 -6.93 0.26 -26.62
CA ALA A 75 -6.37 0.85 -25.41
C ALA A 75 -7.37 1.82 -24.76
N GLY A 76 -7.59 1.67 -23.45
CA GLY A 76 -8.56 2.43 -22.65
C GLY A 76 -10.00 1.92 -22.68
N GLU A 77 -10.33 0.93 -23.52
CA GLU A 77 -11.70 0.39 -23.59
C GLU A 77 -12.06 -0.39 -22.32
N VAL A 78 -13.29 -0.22 -21.81
CA VAL A 78 -13.82 -0.89 -20.60
C VAL A 78 -14.51 -2.20 -20.96
N LEU A 79 -14.28 -3.26 -20.19
CA LEU A 79 -14.80 -4.59 -20.48
C LEU A 79 -16.32 -4.71 -20.28
N LEU A 80 -16.84 -4.18 -19.18
CA LEU A 80 -18.26 -4.24 -18.81
C LEU A 80 -18.77 -2.86 -18.37
N PRO A 81 -18.91 -1.89 -19.30
CA PRO A 81 -19.24 -0.50 -18.96
C PRO A 81 -20.58 -0.36 -18.23
N ASP A 82 -21.56 -1.22 -18.50
CA ASP A 82 -22.87 -1.19 -17.83
C ASP A 82 -22.80 -1.64 -16.36
N ARG A 83 -21.76 -2.39 -15.98
CA ARG A 83 -21.57 -2.91 -14.62
C ARG A 83 -20.54 -2.10 -13.84
N GLU A 84 -19.41 -1.79 -14.48
CA GLU A 84 -18.27 -1.09 -13.92
C GLU A 84 -17.82 0.02 -14.90
N PRO A 85 -18.53 1.16 -14.93
CA PRO A 85 -18.16 2.29 -15.76
C PRO A 85 -16.73 2.78 -15.49
N LEU A 86 -16.11 3.44 -16.46
CA LEU A 86 -14.73 3.93 -16.35
C LEU A 86 -14.49 4.79 -15.09
N GLU A 87 -15.43 5.69 -14.77
CA GLU A 87 -15.35 6.54 -13.56
C GLU A 87 -15.31 5.72 -12.27
N VAL A 88 -16.01 4.58 -12.23
CA VAL A 88 -16.00 3.66 -11.10
C VAL A 88 -14.65 2.95 -11.01
N LEU A 89 -14.12 2.48 -12.14
CA LEU A 89 -12.82 1.82 -12.21
C LEU A 89 -11.67 2.76 -11.84
N GLU A 90 -11.69 4.02 -12.28
CA GLU A 90 -10.69 5.02 -11.91
C GLU A 90 -10.76 5.37 -10.42
N ARG A 91 -11.97 5.48 -9.85
CA ARG A 91 -12.13 5.64 -8.39
C ARG A 91 -11.58 4.43 -7.63
N LEU A 92 -11.90 3.21 -8.07
CA LEU A 92 -11.38 1.98 -7.47
C LEU A 92 -9.86 1.92 -7.59
N ARG A 93 -9.28 2.35 -8.71
CA ARG A 93 -7.83 2.44 -8.90
C ARG A 93 -7.19 3.42 -7.92
N ALA A 94 -7.80 4.58 -7.70
CA ALA A 94 -7.33 5.55 -6.72
C ALA A 94 -7.46 5.05 -5.26
N ASP A 95 -8.48 4.26 -4.98
CA ASP A 95 -8.73 3.70 -3.64
C ASP A 95 -7.82 2.50 -3.32
N LEU A 96 -7.60 1.61 -4.30
CA LEU A 96 -6.81 0.38 -4.16
C LEU A 96 -5.32 0.58 -4.41
N GLY A 97 -4.94 1.64 -5.13
CA GLY A 97 -3.59 1.86 -5.65
C GLY A 97 -3.32 1.06 -6.92
N SER A 98 -2.36 1.52 -7.72
CA SER A 98 -2.07 0.97 -9.06
C SER A 98 -1.71 -0.51 -9.04
N SER A 99 -0.89 -0.94 -8.09
CA SER A 99 -0.44 -2.34 -7.99
C SER A 99 -1.59 -3.31 -7.68
N ASN A 100 -2.40 -3.03 -6.64
CA ASN A 100 -3.55 -3.88 -6.30
C ASN A 100 -4.62 -3.83 -7.38
N PHE A 101 -4.83 -2.68 -8.02
CA PHE A 101 -5.74 -2.56 -9.15
C PHE A 101 -5.27 -3.41 -10.34
N ALA A 102 -3.98 -3.38 -10.69
CA ALA A 102 -3.41 -4.23 -11.73
C ALA A 102 -3.55 -5.73 -11.40
N ALA A 103 -3.32 -6.12 -10.15
CA ALA A 103 -3.49 -7.50 -9.71
C ALA A 103 -4.95 -7.97 -9.79
N GLN A 104 -5.89 -7.15 -9.31
CA GLN A 104 -7.31 -7.54 -9.19
C GLN A 104 -8.11 -7.32 -10.48
N TYR A 105 -7.94 -6.18 -11.15
CA TYR A 105 -8.69 -5.77 -12.33
C TYR A 105 -7.91 -5.95 -13.64
N GLY A 106 -6.58 -6.03 -13.58
CA GLY A 106 -5.73 -6.38 -14.73
C GLY A 106 -5.38 -7.88 -14.81
N GLN A 107 -5.62 -8.63 -13.72
CA GLN A 107 -5.13 -10.01 -13.53
C GLN A 107 -3.62 -10.14 -13.79
N ASP A 108 -2.87 -9.08 -13.51
CA ASP A 108 -1.43 -9.00 -13.66
C ASP A 108 -0.79 -8.82 -12.27
N PRO A 109 -0.72 -9.89 -11.46
CA PRO A 109 -0.09 -9.82 -10.15
C PRO A 109 1.41 -9.64 -10.32
N ILE A 110 1.90 -8.42 -10.09
CA ILE A 110 3.33 -8.16 -9.99
C ILE A 110 3.84 -8.86 -8.71
N PRO A 111 4.84 -9.74 -8.79
CA PRO A 111 5.42 -10.36 -7.61
C PRO A 111 5.91 -9.30 -6.62
N PRO A 112 5.71 -9.47 -5.31
CA PRO A 112 6.28 -8.55 -4.33
C PRO A 112 7.81 -8.54 -4.48
N GLY A 113 8.35 -7.41 -4.96
CA GLY A 113 9.75 -7.30 -5.35
C GLY A 113 10.27 -5.86 -5.43
N GLY A 114 9.57 -4.92 -4.79
CA GLY A 114 9.92 -3.50 -4.75
C GLY A 114 9.59 -2.88 -3.41
N ASN A 115 10.06 -1.66 -3.19
CA ASN A 115 9.71 -0.88 -2.00
C ASN A 115 8.21 -0.55 -2.05
N ILE A 116 7.55 -0.56 -0.89
CA ILE A 116 6.09 -0.36 -0.82
C ILE A 116 5.70 1.09 -1.16
N ILE A 117 6.55 2.05 -0.77
CA ILE A 117 6.35 3.48 -1.01
C ILE A 117 7.44 3.98 -1.95
N HIS A 118 7.05 4.78 -2.93
CA HIS A 118 7.96 5.43 -3.85
C HIS A 118 8.21 6.90 -3.47
N ASP A 119 9.40 7.40 -3.83
CA ASP A 119 9.82 8.75 -3.46
C ASP A 119 8.97 9.85 -4.10
N ASP A 120 8.57 9.66 -5.35
CA ASP A 120 7.74 10.59 -6.12
C ASP A 120 6.29 10.70 -5.60
N TRP A 121 5.88 9.79 -4.71
CA TRP A 121 4.60 9.83 -4.02
C TRP A 121 4.62 10.73 -2.77
N LEU A 122 5.80 11.00 -2.21
CA LEU A 122 5.92 11.82 -1.00
C LEU A 122 5.53 13.27 -1.31
N ARG A 123 4.53 13.77 -0.57
CA ARG A 123 4.15 15.17 -0.60
C ARG A 123 4.71 15.89 0.61
N TYR A 124 4.93 17.20 0.44
CA TYR A 124 5.59 18.00 1.45
C TYR A 124 4.80 19.25 1.74
N PHE A 125 4.84 19.68 3.00
CA PHE A 125 4.29 20.95 3.43
C PHE A 125 5.38 21.81 4.09
N ASN A 126 5.28 23.12 3.89
CA ASN A 126 6.18 24.10 4.50
C ASN A 126 5.49 24.91 5.60
N GLU A 127 4.18 25.09 5.49
CA GLU A 127 3.33 25.76 6.47
C GLU A 127 2.45 24.73 7.17
N GLU A 128 2.27 24.87 8.49
CA GLU A 128 1.47 23.94 9.27
C GLU A 128 0.01 23.97 8.79
N PRO A 129 -0.63 22.79 8.59
CA PRO A 129 -2.03 22.75 8.24
C PRO A 129 -2.88 23.35 9.37
N SER A 130 -3.85 24.18 9.00
CA SER A 130 -4.87 24.67 9.90
C SER A 130 -6.08 23.74 9.91
N ASP A 131 -6.97 23.93 10.88
CA ASP A 131 -8.25 23.24 10.99
C ASP A 131 -8.12 21.71 11.05
N LEU A 132 -7.09 21.20 11.73
CA LEU A 132 -6.87 19.77 11.91
C LEU A 132 -8.09 19.13 12.58
N GLU A 133 -8.79 18.30 11.83
CA GLU A 133 -9.97 17.56 12.27
C GLU A 133 -9.56 16.45 13.23
N HIS A 134 -8.38 15.85 13.02
CA HIS A 134 -7.80 14.88 13.93
C HIS A 134 -6.34 15.23 14.18
N LEU A 135 -5.90 14.97 15.40
CA LEU A 135 -4.52 15.14 15.85
C LEU A 135 -4.19 13.94 16.73
N VAL A 136 -3.22 13.14 16.31
CA VAL A 136 -2.95 11.81 16.84
C VAL A 136 -1.47 11.73 17.17
N ALA A 137 -1.12 11.42 18.41
CA ALA A 137 0.22 10.96 18.73
C ALA A 137 0.25 9.43 18.63
N SER A 138 1.14 8.87 17.83
CA SER A 138 1.32 7.43 17.65
C SER A 138 2.68 7.03 18.20
N TRP A 139 2.68 6.12 19.17
CA TRP A 139 3.88 5.58 19.78
C TRP A 139 4.07 4.11 19.43
N ASP A 140 5.23 3.83 18.86
CA ASP A 140 5.81 2.50 18.69
C ASP A 140 6.92 2.36 19.73
N LEU A 141 6.79 1.39 20.64
CA LEU A 141 7.69 1.27 21.78
C LEU A 141 8.57 0.05 21.62
N ALA A 142 9.80 0.15 22.13
CA ALA A 142 10.63 -1.02 22.33
C ALA A 142 9.86 -2.11 23.10
N SER A 143 10.07 -3.37 22.71
CA SER A 143 9.26 -4.48 23.21
C SER A 143 9.50 -4.82 24.68
N THR A 144 10.66 -4.46 25.22
CA THR A 144 11.15 -4.87 26.56
C THR A 144 11.46 -3.67 27.44
N VAL A 145 11.29 -3.84 28.75
CA VAL A 145 11.35 -2.75 29.76
C VAL A 145 12.77 -2.25 30.03
N THR A 146 13.79 -3.08 29.79
CA THR A 146 15.19 -2.84 30.16
C THR A 146 16.13 -2.68 28.97
N GLU A 147 15.60 -2.50 27.76
CA GLU A 147 16.38 -2.52 26.53
C GLU A 147 16.48 -1.14 25.90
N THR A 148 17.54 -0.43 26.27
CA THR A 148 18.00 0.79 25.59
C THR A 148 18.58 0.54 24.19
N SER A 149 18.66 -0.71 23.73
CA SER A 149 19.19 -1.05 22.41
C SER A 149 18.16 -0.78 21.28
N SER A 150 16.87 -0.94 21.61
CA SER A 150 15.75 -0.80 20.68
C SER A 150 15.26 0.65 20.62
N TRP A 151 14.89 1.10 19.42
CA TRP A 151 14.32 2.42 19.26
C TRP A 151 12.87 2.45 19.72
N SER A 152 12.48 3.55 20.38
CA SER A 152 11.08 3.93 20.53
C SER A 152 10.81 5.16 19.66
N VAL A 153 9.69 5.15 18.95
CA VAL A 153 9.30 6.19 18.01
C VAL A 153 7.97 6.80 18.41
N GLY A 154 7.94 8.11 18.54
CA GLY A 154 6.71 8.90 18.69
C GLY A 154 6.50 9.76 17.45
N GLN A 155 5.30 9.74 16.88
CA GLN A 155 4.94 10.57 15.73
C GLN A 155 3.64 11.34 15.99
N LEU A 156 3.61 12.61 15.61
CA LEU A 156 2.40 13.42 15.61
C LEU A 156 1.82 13.52 14.21
N TRP A 157 0.58 13.11 14.07
CA TRP A 157 -0.15 13.11 12.81
C TRP A 157 -1.39 13.99 12.89
N GLY A 158 -1.55 14.89 11.93
CA GLY A 158 -2.76 15.68 11.70
C GLY A 158 -3.57 15.12 10.53
N ALA A 159 -4.89 15.32 10.54
CA ALA A 159 -5.72 15.07 9.36
C ALA A 159 -6.66 16.23 9.03
N VAL A 160 -6.81 16.50 7.74
CA VAL A 160 -7.78 17.43 7.15
C VAL A 160 -8.48 16.70 6.02
N GLY A 161 -9.75 16.33 6.21
CA GLY A 161 -10.46 15.47 5.26
C GLY A 161 -9.72 14.15 5.02
N MET A 162 -9.34 13.89 3.78
CA MET A 162 -8.60 12.67 3.39
C MET A 162 -7.08 12.82 3.43
N HIS A 163 -6.57 14.00 3.79
CA HIS A 163 -5.13 14.27 3.86
C HIS A 163 -4.59 14.03 5.26
N ALA A 164 -3.45 13.34 5.35
CA ALA A 164 -2.70 13.12 6.58
C ALA A 164 -1.37 13.86 6.52
N TYR A 165 -0.97 14.45 7.65
CA TYR A 165 0.22 15.27 7.77
C TYR A 165 1.08 14.73 8.91
N LEU A 166 2.33 14.33 8.64
CA LEU A 166 3.32 14.03 9.67
C LEU A 166 3.94 15.36 10.15
N LEU A 167 3.53 15.78 11.34
CA LEU A 167 3.80 17.10 11.92
C LEU A 167 5.08 17.14 12.75
N ASP A 168 5.37 16.05 13.46
CA ASP A 168 6.58 15.91 14.28
C ASP A 168 6.92 14.43 14.48
N LEU A 169 8.20 14.16 14.74
CA LEU A 169 8.73 12.83 14.98
C LEU A 169 9.85 12.90 16.03
N VAL A 170 9.78 11.98 16.99
CA VAL A 170 10.82 11.72 17.97
C VAL A 170 11.24 10.25 17.88
N ARG A 171 12.55 10.00 17.83
CA ARG A 171 13.14 8.66 17.82
C ARG A 171 14.22 8.61 18.89
N VAL A 172 14.02 7.78 19.92
CA VAL A 172 14.85 7.77 21.13
C VAL A 172 15.14 6.36 21.62
N ARG A 173 16.18 6.22 22.43
CA ARG A 173 16.53 5.00 23.17
C ARG A 173 16.55 5.35 24.65
N LEU A 174 15.44 5.07 25.32
CA LEU A 174 15.23 5.43 26.73
C LEU A 174 14.67 4.23 27.48
N GLU A 175 15.03 4.13 28.75
CA GLU A 175 14.40 3.20 29.69
C GLU A 175 12.95 3.65 29.99
N ALA A 176 12.14 2.73 30.50
CA ALA A 176 10.71 2.96 30.70
C ALA A 176 10.35 4.24 31.50
N PRO A 177 11.04 4.60 32.61
CA PRO A 177 10.71 5.81 33.38
C PRO A 177 10.92 7.11 32.58
N GLU A 178 12.02 7.21 31.83
CA GLU A 178 12.35 8.35 30.98
C GLU A 178 11.41 8.44 29.79
N LEU A 179 11.12 7.29 29.15
CA LEU A 179 10.16 7.21 28.05
C LEU A 179 8.76 7.66 28.48
N ARG A 180 8.33 7.29 29.69
CA ARG A 180 7.07 7.78 30.28
C ARG A 180 7.07 9.30 30.41
N ARG A 181 8.15 9.90 30.94
CA ARG A 181 8.27 11.36 31.07
C ARG A 181 8.18 12.04 29.71
N LEU A 182 8.86 11.49 28.71
CA LEU A 182 8.81 11.99 27.34
C LEU A 182 7.40 11.93 26.75
N ILE A 183 6.69 10.81 26.86
CA ILE A 183 5.30 10.67 26.37
C ILE A 183 4.37 11.71 27.02
N LEU A 184 4.52 11.95 28.32
CA LEU A 184 3.74 12.96 29.05
C LEU A 184 4.04 14.37 28.58
N GLN A 185 5.32 14.73 28.43
CA GLN A 185 5.74 16.03 27.92
C GLN A 185 5.27 16.24 26.49
N TYR A 186 5.43 15.24 25.62
CA TYR A 186 4.98 15.26 24.24
C TYR A 186 3.47 15.44 24.12
N THR A 187 2.70 14.68 24.91
CA THR A 187 1.22 14.77 24.92
C THR A 187 0.76 16.12 25.46
N LYS A 188 1.42 16.66 26.49
CA LYS A 188 1.09 17.98 27.05
C LYS A 188 1.46 19.11 26.09
N ALA A 189 2.61 19.00 25.42
CA ALA A 189 3.06 19.97 24.45
C ALA A 189 2.10 20.02 23.27
N TRP A 190 1.82 18.89 22.63
CA TRP A 190 1.03 18.89 21.41
C TRP A 190 -0.47 18.91 21.64
N ASP A 191 -0.94 18.48 22.82
CA ASP A 191 -2.35 18.22 23.11
C ASP A 191 -3.01 17.49 21.93
N PRO A 192 -2.70 16.21 21.68
CA PRO A 192 -3.37 15.44 20.64
C PRO A 192 -4.78 15.03 21.11
N HIS A 193 -5.69 14.83 20.16
CA HIS A 193 -7.02 14.26 20.44
C HIS A 193 -6.94 12.84 21.01
N VAL A 194 -5.86 12.12 20.68
CA VAL A 194 -5.58 10.78 21.19
C VAL A 194 -4.08 10.51 21.16
N THR A 195 -3.59 9.80 22.18
CA THR A 195 -2.27 9.17 22.17
C THR A 195 -2.46 7.66 22.02
N LEU A 196 -1.92 7.08 20.96
CA LEU A 196 -1.91 5.65 20.66
C LEU A 196 -0.58 5.07 21.13
N VAL A 197 -0.63 3.89 21.74
CA VAL A 197 0.54 3.14 22.18
C VAL A 197 0.31 1.69 21.76
N GLU A 198 1.32 1.02 21.22
CA GLU A 198 1.21 -0.39 20.87
C GLU A 198 0.92 -1.27 22.11
N ASP A 199 0.12 -2.33 21.95
CA ASP A 199 -0.23 -3.30 22.99
C ASP A 199 0.89 -4.33 23.29
N THR A 200 2.08 -3.81 23.61
CA THR A 200 3.23 -4.58 24.09
C THR A 200 3.21 -4.71 25.62
N GLU A 201 4.17 -5.44 26.21
CA GLU A 201 4.33 -5.51 27.66
C GLU A 201 4.70 -4.15 28.25
N LEU A 202 5.67 -3.47 27.64
CA LEU A 202 6.06 -2.11 28.02
C LEU A 202 4.89 -1.13 27.81
N GLY A 203 4.21 -1.19 26.66
CA GLY A 203 3.07 -0.32 26.36
C GLY A 203 1.95 -0.44 27.38
N ARG A 204 1.57 -1.66 27.76
CA ARG A 204 0.56 -1.90 28.81
C ARG A 204 0.96 -1.31 30.15
N THR A 205 2.21 -1.51 30.56
CA THR A 205 2.75 -0.97 31.82
C THR A 205 2.69 0.56 31.83
N LEU A 206 3.24 1.20 30.79
CA LEU A 206 3.28 2.67 30.70
C LEU A 206 1.88 3.28 30.66
N VAL A 207 0.96 2.70 29.89
CA VAL A 207 -0.43 3.19 29.80
C VAL A 207 -1.13 3.09 31.16
N GLN A 208 -1.01 1.97 31.88
CA GLN A 208 -1.60 1.82 33.21
C GLN A 208 -1.05 2.85 34.21
N GLU A 209 0.26 3.07 34.20
CA GLU A 209 0.89 4.06 35.07
C GLU A 209 0.46 5.49 34.76
N ILE A 210 0.42 5.88 33.47
CA ILE A 210 -0.04 7.19 33.03
C ILE A 210 -1.49 7.42 33.46
N GLN A 211 -2.37 6.44 33.27
CA GLN A 211 -3.78 6.54 33.65
C GLN A 211 -3.99 6.64 35.17
N ARG A 212 -3.12 6.00 35.97
CA ARG A 212 -3.17 6.06 37.44
C ARG A 212 -2.69 7.40 38.00
N THR A 213 -1.76 8.07 37.31
CA THR A 213 -1.03 9.23 37.83
C THR A 213 -1.42 10.56 37.18
N THR A 214 -2.21 10.52 36.10
CA THR A 214 -2.61 11.70 35.33
C THR A 214 -4.04 11.55 34.80
N ASP A 215 -4.62 12.64 34.29
CA ASP A 215 -5.92 12.62 33.59
C ASP A 215 -5.80 12.16 32.13
N LEU A 216 -4.59 11.91 31.64
CA LEU A 216 -4.38 11.41 30.28
C LEU A 216 -4.87 9.98 30.16
N ARG A 217 -5.44 9.66 28.99
CA ARG A 217 -5.96 8.32 28.66
C ARG A 217 -5.39 7.82 27.33
N PRO A 218 -4.08 7.50 27.27
CA PRO A 218 -3.52 6.82 26.10
C PRO A 218 -4.27 5.52 25.82
N ARG A 219 -4.35 5.14 24.54
CA ARG A 219 -5.08 3.96 24.07
C ARG A 219 -4.11 2.92 23.54
N LEU A 220 -4.23 1.71 24.07
CA LEU A 220 -3.53 0.55 23.53
C LEU A 220 -4.12 0.16 22.16
N ILE A 221 -3.26 -0.07 21.19
CA ILE A 221 -3.60 -0.56 19.86
C ILE A 221 -2.86 -1.87 19.62
N ARG A 222 -3.61 -2.89 19.20
CA ARG A 222 -3.03 -4.15 18.75
C ARG A 222 -2.87 -4.13 17.23
N PRO A 223 -1.65 -4.26 16.69
CA PRO A 223 -1.43 -4.49 15.27
C PRO A 223 -2.27 -5.64 14.74
N ARG A 224 -2.74 -5.53 13.50
CA ARG A 224 -3.42 -6.61 12.79
C ARG A 224 -2.72 -6.85 11.45
N GLY A 225 -2.44 -8.12 11.17
CA GLY A 225 -1.72 -8.52 9.96
C GLY A 225 -0.23 -8.26 10.03
N GLU A 226 0.48 -8.72 9.00
CA GLU A 226 1.92 -8.53 8.84
C GLU A 226 2.27 -7.05 8.65
N LYS A 227 3.47 -6.65 9.09
CA LYS A 227 3.95 -5.27 8.97
C LYS A 227 3.87 -4.74 7.54
N THR A 228 4.25 -5.57 6.57
CA THR A 228 4.18 -5.25 5.13
C THR A 228 2.76 -4.92 4.70
N ALA A 229 1.80 -5.80 5.02
CA ALA A 229 0.39 -5.61 4.69
C ALA A 229 -0.19 -4.34 5.35
N ARG A 230 0.28 -3.97 6.55
CA ARG A 230 -0.15 -2.73 7.24
C ARG A 230 0.26 -1.49 6.45
N LEU A 231 1.49 -1.43 5.91
CA LEU A 231 1.92 -0.30 5.10
C LEU A 231 1.32 -0.34 3.69
N GLU A 232 1.24 -1.51 3.06
CA GLU A 232 0.63 -1.69 1.73
C GLU A 232 -0.81 -1.18 1.68
N ALA A 233 -1.58 -1.37 2.75
CA ALA A 233 -2.94 -0.82 2.88
C ALA A 233 -3.00 0.71 2.80
N HIS A 234 -1.87 1.40 3.02
CA HIS A 234 -1.75 2.85 2.95
C HIS A 234 -1.01 3.36 1.71
N ALA A 235 -0.37 2.50 0.92
CA ALA A 235 0.27 2.87 -0.34
C ALA A 235 -0.64 3.69 -1.28
N PRO A 236 -1.94 3.39 -1.43
CA PRO A 236 -2.85 4.21 -2.26
C PRO A 236 -3.03 5.64 -1.79
N ALA A 237 -2.90 5.88 -0.47
CA ALA A 237 -2.94 7.24 0.07
C ALA A 237 -1.66 8.02 -0.28
N PHE A 238 -0.50 7.36 -0.24
CA PHE A 238 0.76 7.96 -0.70
C PHE A 238 0.71 8.25 -2.21
N GLU A 239 0.36 7.26 -3.01
CA GLU A 239 0.27 7.37 -4.48
C GLU A 239 -0.67 8.50 -4.92
N ALA A 240 -1.82 8.63 -4.26
CA ALA A 240 -2.78 9.71 -4.50
C ALA A 240 -2.34 11.09 -3.95
N GLY A 241 -1.15 11.21 -3.36
CA GLY A 241 -0.63 12.45 -2.79
C GLY A 241 -1.40 12.94 -1.56
N ARG A 242 -2.00 12.03 -0.80
CA ARG A 242 -2.78 12.34 0.41
C ARG A 242 -1.96 12.35 1.68
N VAL A 243 -0.73 11.83 1.66
CA VAL A 243 0.18 11.83 2.81
C VAL A 243 1.26 12.88 2.62
N HIS A 244 1.37 13.78 3.59
CA HIS A 244 2.27 14.93 3.58
C HIS A 244 3.27 14.85 4.73
N VAL A 245 4.52 15.17 4.47
CA VAL A 245 5.62 15.12 5.43
C VAL A 245 6.35 16.45 5.49
N ALA A 246 6.73 16.90 6.68
CA ALA A 246 7.54 18.10 6.83
C ALA A 246 9.00 17.85 6.39
N ARG A 247 9.55 18.74 5.55
CA ARG A 247 10.95 18.63 5.08
C ARG A 247 11.97 19.36 5.94
N ASN A 248 11.55 20.36 6.69
CA ASN A 248 12.44 21.30 7.36
C ASN A 248 12.82 20.83 8.78
N PHE A 249 12.82 19.52 9.03
CA PHE A 249 13.13 18.92 10.32
C PHE A 249 14.30 17.95 10.23
N GLU A 250 15.14 17.91 11.24
CA GLU A 250 16.34 17.05 11.29
C GLU A 250 16.01 15.55 11.15
N TRP A 251 14.83 15.14 11.61
CA TRP A 251 14.37 13.75 11.52
C TRP A 251 13.96 13.33 10.10
N PHE A 252 13.75 14.27 9.17
CA PHE A 252 13.16 14.01 7.85
C PHE A 252 13.95 13.00 7.03
N GLU A 253 15.27 13.19 6.87
CA GLU A 253 16.09 12.31 6.02
C GLU A 253 16.18 10.89 6.59
N GLY A 254 16.20 10.75 7.92
CA GLY A 254 16.17 9.46 8.60
C GLY A 254 14.83 8.74 8.37
N TYR A 255 13.72 9.47 8.51
CA TYR A 255 12.37 8.97 8.25
C TYR A 255 12.18 8.54 6.80
N ARG A 256 12.51 9.44 5.85
CA ARG A 256 12.37 9.20 4.41
C ARG A 256 13.16 7.96 3.98
N ARG A 257 14.41 7.83 4.41
CA ARG A 257 15.24 6.67 4.07
C ARG A 257 14.63 5.36 4.56
N GLU A 258 14.11 5.34 5.79
CA GLU A 258 13.50 4.14 6.37
C GLU A 258 12.20 3.76 5.64
N LEU A 259 11.32 4.74 5.42
CA LEU A 259 10.04 4.53 4.72
C LEU A 259 10.24 4.01 3.30
N LEU A 260 11.21 4.55 2.56
CA LEU A 260 11.49 4.15 1.19
C LEU A 260 12.28 2.84 1.09
N ALA A 261 12.96 2.40 2.14
CA ALA A 261 13.71 1.13 2.15
C ALA A 261 12.84 -0.06 2.59
N PHE A 262 11.67 0.19 3.19
CA PHE A 262 10.80 -0.86 3.70
C PHE A 262 10.16 -1.67 2.56
N PRO A 263 10.15 -3.02 2.64
CA PRO A 263 10.40 -3.85 3.82
C PRO A 263 11.82 -4.40 3.97
N TYR A 264 12.77 -3.96 3.13
CA TYR A 264 14.12 -4.51 3.07
C TYR A 264 15.17 -3.70 3.86
N GLY A 265 14.76 -2.60 4.48
CA GLY A 265 15.59 -1.76 5.34
C GLY A 265 15.98 -2.45 6.65
N ALA A 266 17.05 -1.97 7.27
CA ALA A 266 17.54 -2.49 8.55
C ALA A 266 16.66 -2.12 9.77
N HIS A 267 15.76 -1.14 9.59
CA HIS A 267 14.88 -0.61 10.62
C HIS A 267 13.47 -0.47 10.06
N ASP A 268 12.46 -0.68 10.90
CA ASP A 268 11.05 -0.53 10.55
C ASP A 268 10.21 0.18 11.63
N ASP A 269 10.82 0.61 12.74
CA ASP A 269 10.14 1.24 13.88
C ASP A 269 9.33 2.50 13.45
N GLN A 270 9.90 3.34 12.57
CA GLN A 270 9.22 4.56 12.09
C GLN A 270 8.07 4.23 11.13
N VAL A 271 8.17 3.12 10.41
CA VAL A 271 7.14 2.61 9.50
C VAL A 271 5.97 2.02 10.27
N ASP A 272 6.26 1.33 11.37
CA ASP A 272 5.25 0.80 12.28
C ASP A 272 4.46 1.93 12.96
N ALA A 273 5.15 2.96 13.48
CA ALA A 273 4.50 4.15 14.02
C ALA A 273 3.62 4.86 12.98
N THR A 274 4.09 4.93 11.71
CA THR A 274 3.36 5.54 10.57
C THR A 274 2.09 4.76 10.25
N SER A 275 2.22 3.45 10.03
CA SER A 275 1.09 2.60 9.65
C SER A 275 0.03 2.55 10.77
N GLN A 276 0.45 2.55 12.04
CA GLN A 276 -0.45 2.66 13.18
C GLN A 276 -1.28 3.97 13.14
N ALA A 277 -0.62 5.10 12.91
CA ALA A 277 -1.29 6.41 12.87
C ALA A 277 -2.26 6.52 11.69
N LEU A 278 -1.82 6.16 10.49
CA LEU A 278 -2.63 6.23 9.27
C LEU A 278 -3.84 5.30 9.37
N ASN A 279 -3.69 4.09 9.90
CA ASN A 279 -4.81 3.17 10.09
C ASN A 279 -5.87 3.77 11.03
N TYR A 280 -5.44 4.42 12.11
CA TYR A 280 -6.35 5.10 13.01
C TYR A 280 -7.10 6.26 12.35
N LEU A 281 -6.38 7.10 11.57
CA LEU A 281 -6.96 8.24 10.87
C LEU A 281 -7.98 7.82 9.79
N THR A 282 -7.66 6.77 9.01
CA THR A 282 -8.58 6.21 8.00
C THR A 282 -9.87 5.70 8.64
N GLN A 283 -9.79 4.97 9.75
CA GLN A 283 -10.97 4.46 10.46
C GLN A 283 -11.84 5.57 11.08
N ARG A 284 -11.27 6.74 11.37
CA ARG A 284 -11.98 7.88 11.95
C ARG A 284 -12.68 8.73 10.90
N SER A 285 -12.00 8.99 9.79
CA SER A 285 -12.55 9.74 8.64
C SER A 285 -13.83 9.07 8.11
N ALA A 286 -13.87 7.73 8.08
CA ALA A 286 -15.05 6.96 7.69
C ALA A 286 -16.27 7.12 8.62
N ARG A 287 -16.12 7.65 9.84
CA ARG A 287 -17.19 7.71 10.86
C ARG A 287 -17.85 9.09 11.01
N GLY A 288 -17.43 10.10 10.23
CA GLY A 288 -18.12 11.38 10.10
C GLY A 288 -18.46 12.12 11.40
N ARG A 289 -17.64 12.00 12.45
CA ARG A 289 -17.92 12.63 13.74
C ARG A 289 -17.47 14.08 13.75
N GLY A 290 -18.34 14.98 14.21
CA GLY A 290 -17.98 16.36 14.52
C GLY A 290 -16.78 16.37 15.45
N THR A 291 -15.67 16.93 14.98
CA THR A 291 -14.43 16.98 15.76
C THR A 291 -14.04 18.42 16.00
N VAL A 292 -13.54 18.69 17.20
CA VAL A 292 -12.99 20.00 17.55
C VAL A 292 -11.78 20.21 16.66
N ARG A 293 -11.86 21.19 15.76
CA ARG A 293 -10.72 21.55 14.90
C ARG A 293 -9.62 22.15 15.76
N ARG A 294 -8.37 21.76 15.50
CA ARG A 294 -7.21 22.29 16.19
C ARG A 294 -6.29 23.00 15.20
N ASN A 295 -5.92 24.22 15.54
CA ASN A 295 -4.74 24.85 14.99
C ASN A 295 -3.58 24.52 15.91
N ILE A 296 -2.53 23.95 15.36
CA ILE A 296 -1.28 23.81 16.08
C ILE A 296 -0.42 25.02 15.79
N THR A 297 0.43 25.34 16.76
CA THR A 297 1.57 26.22 16.54
C THR A 297 2.77 25.40 16.94
N ARG A 298 3.75 25.28 16.04
CA ARG A 298 5.02 24.60 16.27
C ARG A 298 5.50 24.70 17.71
N ARG A 299 5.72 23.56 18.37
CA ARG A 299 6.32 23.50 19.71
C ARG A 299 7.58 22.66 19.65
N GLU A 300 8.68 23.21 20.17
CA GLU A 300 9.86 22.40 20.46
C GLU A 300 9.57 21.60 21.74
N VAL A 301 9.41 20.30 21.58
CA VAL A 301 9.48 19.38 22.72
C VAL A 301 10.96 19.18 23.01
N MET A 302 11.44 19.61 24.18
CA MET A 302 12.82 19.37 24.62
C MET A 302 13.14 17.88 24.51
N ARG A 303 14.22 17.55 23.81
CA ARG A 303 14.58 16.18 23.41
C ARG A 303 15.76 15.62 24.23
N ASP A 304 16.11 16.28 25.33
CA ASP A 304 17.30 16.06 26.17
C ASP A 304 17.13 14.93 27.20
#